data_AF-A0A6V8NY66-F1
#
_entry.id   AF-A0A6V8NY66-F1
#
_cell.length_a   1.000
_cell.length_b   1.000
_cell.length_c   1.000
_cell.angle_alpha   90.00
_cell.angle_beta   90.00
_cell.angle_gamma   90.00
#
_symmetry.space_group_name_H-M   'P 1'
#
loop_
_entity.id
_entity.type
_entity.pdbx_description
1 polymer ?
#
loop_
_entity_poly.entity_id
_entity_poly.type
_entity_poly.pdbx_seq_one_letter_code
_entity_poly.pdbx_strand_id
1 'polypeptide(L)' 'MAEPVRLTTPLKDEDVEKLKIGDKVLLNGVIYTARDAAHKRLFD' A
#
# COMPACT_ATOMS: atom_id res chain seq x y z
N MET A 1 -18.89 9.02 10.12
CA MET A 1 -17.47 8.79 9.72
C MET A 1 -17.47 7.50 8.91
N ALA A 2 -16.80 7.47 7.75
CA ALA A 2 -16.72 6.24 6.94
C ALA A 2 -15.85 5.19 7.65
N GLU A 3 -16.25 3.92 7.55
CA GLU A 3 -15.47 2.78 8.01
C GLU A 3 -14.12 2.71 7.26
N PRO A 4 -13.01 2.40 7.95
CA PRO A 4 -11.70 2.30 7.30
C PRO A 4 -11.61 1.05 6.40
N VAL A 5 -11.04 1.22 5.21
CA VAL A 5 -10.80 0.14 4.24
C VAL A 5 -9.67 -0.76 4.75
N ARG A 6 -9.91 -2.06 4.83
CA ARG A 6 -8.90 -3.03 5.30
C ARG A 6 -8.33 -3.77 4.10
N LEU A 7 -7.01 -3.70 3.93
CA LEU A 7 -6.27 -4.37 2.86
C LEU A 7 -5.27 -5.36 3.45
N THR A 8 -5.09 -6.50 2.78
CA THR A 8 -4.09 -7.51 3.17
C THR A 8 -3.12 -7.75 2.03
N THR A 9 -1.82 -7.70 2.28
CA THR A 9 -0.81 -7.98 1.25
C THR A 9 -0.69 -9.48 0.99
N PRO A 10 -0.35 -9.91 -0.24
CA PRO A 10 -0.06 -9.11 -1.44
C PRO A 10 -1.32 -8.49 -2.07
N LEU A 11 -1.20 -7.23 -2.49
CA LEU A 11 -2.30 -6.46 -3.10
C LEU A 11 -2.49 -6.86 -4.57
N LYS A 12 -3.74 -6.79 -5.03
CA LYS A 12 -4.10 -6.84 -6.46
C LYS A 12 -4.52 -5.45 -6.93
N ASP A 13 -4.44 -5.21 -8.24
CA ASP A 13 -4.81 -3.92 -8.83
C ASP A 13 -6.26 -3.55 -8.49
N GLU A 14 -7.19 -4.52 -8.54
CA GLU A 14 -8.60 -4.36 -8.19
C GLU A 14 -8.84 -3.88 -6.74
N ASP A 15 -7.89 -4.13 -5.82
CA ASP A 15 -7.99 -3.69 -4.43
C ASP A 15 -7.68 -2.20 -4.30
N VAL A 16 -6.74 -1.71 -5.13
CA VAL A 16 -6.24 -0.33 -5.10
C VAL A 16 -7.11 0.58 -5.96
N GLU A 17 -7.61 0.10 -7.10
CA GLU A 17 -8.48 0.85 -8.02
C GLU A 17 -9.78 1.34 -7.38
N LYS A 18 -10.24 0.69 -6.30
CA LYS A 18 -11.46 1.06 -5.58
C LYS A 18 -11.25 2.20 -4.58
N LEU A 19 -9.99 2.52 -4.23
CA LEU A 19 -9.67 3.53 -3.24
C LEU A 19 -9.93 4.95 -3.77
N LYS A 20 -10.39 5.82 -2.88
CA LYS A 20 -10.63 7.24 -3.16
C LYS A 20 -9.81 8.12 -2.22
N ILE A 21 -9.55 9.33 -2.68
CA ILE A 21 -8.87 10.35 -1.86
C ILE A 21 -9.69 10.59 -0.58
N GLY A 22 -9.03 10.52 0.56
CA GLY A 22 -9.64 10.69 1.88
C GLY A 22 -10.03 9.39 2.58
N ASP A 23 -9.90 8.23 1.92
CA ASP A 23 -10.12 6.94 2.54
C ASP A 23 -9.06 6.65 3.61
N LYS A 24 -9.52 6.18 4.78
CA LYS A 24 -8.62 5.65 5.80
C LYS A 24 -8.38 4.17 5.50
N VAL A 25 -7.11 3.78 5.37
CA VAL A 25 -6.73 2.42 5.05
C VAL A 25 -5.98 1.78 6.22
N LEU A 26 -6.34 0.55 6.55
CA LEU A 26 -5.61 -0.32 7.46
C LEU A 26 -4.98 -1.45 6.64
N LEU A 27 -3.65 -1.48 6.61
CA LEU A 27 -2.87 -2.51 5.93
C LEU A 27 -2.48 -3.61 6.92
N ASN A 28 -2.63 -4.87 6.48
CA ASN A 28 -2.19 -6.06 7.19
C ASN A 28 -1.32 -6.93 6.28
N GLY A 29 -0.33 -7.62 6.85
CA GLY A 29 0.57 -8.50 6.11
C GLY A 29 2.02 -8.02 6.10
N VAL A 30 2.80 -8.53 5.14
CA VAL A 30 4.23 -8.24 5.02
C VAL A 30 4.42 -6.91 4.27
N ILE A 31 5.25 -6.04 4.83
CA ILE A 31 5.60 -4.73 4.26
C ILE A 31 7.12 -4.60 4.24
N TYR A 32 7.68 -4.28 3.07
CA TYR A 32 9.09 -3.95 2.93
C TYR A 32 9.26 -2.44 2.96
N THR A 33 10.25 -1.97 3.73
CA THR A 33 10.58 -0.55 3.80
C THR A 33 11.80 -0.25 2.93
N ALA A 34 11.70 0.79 2.11
CA ALA A 34 12.78 1.26 1.25
C ALA A 34 12.73 2.78 1.18
N ARG A 35 13.91 3.39 0.99
CA ARG A 35 14.11 4.82 0.78
C ARG A 35 15.14 5.02 -0.33
N ASP A 36 15.73 6.20 -0.43
CA ASP A 36 16.59 6.65 -1.53
C ASP A 36 17.71 5.66 -1.89
N ALA A 37 18.48 5.18 -0.90
CA ALA A 37 19.59 4.26 -1.16
C ALA A 37 19.13 2.88 -1.66
N ALA A 38 18.01 2.38 -1.15
CA ALA A 38 17.44 1.11 -1.57
C ALA A 38 16.84 1.21 -2.98
N HIS A 39 16.15 2.31 -3.28
CA HIS A 39 15.63 2.57 -4.63
C HIS A 39 16.75 2.70 -5.66
N LYS A 40 17.81 3.45 -5.36
CA LYS A 40 18.98 3.56 -6.25
C LYS A 40 19.57 2.19 -6.57
N ARG A 41 19.79 1.36 -5.55
CA ARG A 41 20.34 0.00 -5.72
C ARG A 41 19.43 -0.96 -6.52
N LEU A 42 18.11 -0.77 -6.49
CA LEU A 42 17.17 -1.62 -7.23
C LEU A 42 17.07 -1.26 -8.71
N PHE A 43 17.40 -0.01 -9.04
CA PHE A 43 17.36 0.50 -10.41
C PHE A 43 18.71 0.40 -11.13
N ASP A 44 19.82 0.63 -10.41
CA ASP A 44 21.19 0.41 -10.90
C ASP A 44 21.43 -1.06 -11.28
#